data_AF-A0A9X2FLM4-F1
#
_entry.id   AF-A0A9X2FLM4-F1
#
_cell.length_a   1.000
_cell.length_b   1.000
_cell.length_c   1.000
_cell.angle_alpha   90.00
_cell.angle_beta   90.00
_cell.angle_gamma   90.00
#
_symmetry.space_group_name_H-M   'P 1'
#
loop_
_entity.id
_entity.type
_entity.pdbx_description
1 polymer ?
#
loop_
_entity_poly.entity_id
_entity_poly.type
_entity_poly.pdbx_seq_one_letter_code
_entity_poly.pdbx_strand_id
1 'polypeptide(L)'
;VGEEGVLELPTVPQVATRLNAQHSTAILTDWKARFESAYDIEFRDFVDHVSRDLSPEGPSAWDGYIAAVTADAALVSLDKDGEKQDLDFPETPSFYTEK
;
A
#
# COMPACT_ATOMS: atom_id res chain seq x y z
N VAL A 1 7.86 -2.81 -14.20
CA VAL A 1 8.58 -3.13 -15.46
C VAL A 1 9.76 -4.00 -15.07
N GLY A 2 9.72 -5.28 -15.44
CA GLY A 2 10.82 -6.21 -15.23
C GLY A 2 11.63 -6.41 -16.52
N GLU A 3 12.73 -7.14 -16.44
CA GLU A 3 13.62 -7.41 -17.57
C GLU A 3 12.91 -8.12 -18.73
N GLU A 4 11.96 -9.02 -18.41
CA GLU A 4 11.28 -9.87 -19.39
C GLU A 4 9.78 -9.55 -19.56
N GLY A 5 9.25 -8.52 -18.89
CA GLY A 5 7.82 -8.23 -18.97
C GLY A 5 7.28 -7.12 -18.07
N VAL A 6 5.97 -6.90 -18.18
CA VAL A 6 5.24 -5.87 -17.43
C VAL A 6 3.98 -6.46 -16.82
N LEU A 7 3.74 -6.15 -15.54
CA LEU A 7 2.49 -6.40 -14.83
C LEU A 7 1.87 -5.06 -14.45
N GLU A 8 0.54 -4.97 -14.52
CA GLU A 8 -0.24 -3.80 -14.16
C GLU A 8 -1.33 -4.18 -13.17
N LEU A 9 -1.62 -3.28 -12.22
CA LEU A 9 -2.72 -3.47 -11.28
C LEU A 9 -4.06 -3.40 -12.02
N PRO A 10 -4.99 -4.33 -11.76
CA PRO A 10 -6.33 -4.22 -12.31
C PRO A 10 -7.07 -3.01 -11.70
N THR A 11 -8.02 -2.47 -12.46
CA THR A 11 -8.99 -1.50 -11.92
C THR A 11 -10.12 -2.20 -11.16
N VAL A 12 -10.88 -1.45 -10.37
CA VAL A 12 -12.08 -1.99 -9.70
C VAL A 12 -13.13 -2.33 -10.77
N PRO A 13 -13.66 -3.57 -10.81
CA PRO A 13 -14.68 -3.94 -11.76
C PRO A 13 -15.93 -3.06 -11.63
N GLN A 14 -16.43 -2.57 -12.77
CA GLN A 14 -17.64 -1.75 -12.85
C GLN A 14 -18.50 -2.21 -14.03
N VAL A 15 -19.81 -1.98 -13.95
CA VAL A 15 -20.71 -2.30 -15.06
C VAL A 15 -20.35 -1.43 -16.26
N ALA A 16 -20.08 -2.07 -17.40
CA ALA A 16 -19.83 -1.35 -18.63
C ALA A 16 -21.14 -0.89 -19.26
N THR A 17 -21.20 0.37 -19.70
CA THR A 17 -22.38 0.95 -20.36
C THR A 17 -22.11 1.26 -21.83
N ARG A 18 -23.16 1.24 -22.65
CA ARG A 18 -23.13 1.67 -24.06
C ARG A 18 -24.23 2.70 -24.30
N LEU A 19 -23.84 3.96 -24.39
CA LEU A 19 -24.75 5.10 -24.53
C LEU A 19 -24.06 6.21 -25.33
N ASN A 20 -24.79 6.96 -26.14
CA ASN A 20 -24.26 8.10 -26.91
C ASN A 20 -23.00 7.75 -27.73
N ALA A 21 -22.99 6.57 -28.37
CA ALA A 21 -21.85 6.04 -29.12
C ALA A 21 -20.54 5.91 -28.30
N GLN A 22 -20.64 5.71 -26.98
CA GLN A 22 -19.52 5.48 -26.08
C GLN A 22 -19.60 4.11 -25.40
N HIS A 23 -18.44 3.56 -25.04
CA HIS A 23 -18.31 2.42 -24.13
C HIS A 23 -17.52 2.87 -22.91
N SER A 24 -18.12 2.80 -21.72
CA SER A 24 -17.53 3.36 -20.50
C SER A 24 -17.78 2.49 -19.27
N THR A 25 -16.87 2.60 -18.31
CA THR A 25 -17.00 2.07 -16.95
C THR A 25 -16.95 3.24 -15.96
N ALA A 26 -17.64 3.12 -14.83
CA ALA A 26 -17.54 4.10 -13.77
C ALA A 26 -16.12 4.13 -13.18
N ILE A 27 -15.72 5.27 -12.63
CA ILE A 27 -14.51 5.41 -11.82
C ILE A 27 -14.98 5.74 -10.41
N LEU A 28 -14.43 5.05 -9.41
CA LEU A 28 -14.76 5.34 -8.01
C LEU A 28 -14.30 6.75 -7.63
N THR A 29 -15.18 7.48 -6.95
CA THR A 29 -14.90 8.84 -6.45
C THR A 29 -14.68 8.88 -4.94
N ASP A 30 -14.89 7.77 -4.24
CA ASP A 30 -14.61 7.61 -2.80
C ASP A 30 -13.46 6.62 -2.61
N TRP A 31 -12.41 7.06 -1.91
CA TRP A 31 -11.25 6.24 -1.58
C TRP A 31 -11.60 5.07 -0.67
N LYS A 32 -12.64 5.21 0.16
CA LYS A 32 -13.09 4.14 1.07
C LYS A 32 -13.56 2.93 0.27
N ALA A 33 -14.38 3.15 -0.75
CA ALA A 33 -14.87 2.09 -1.64
C ALA A 33 -13.75 1.40 -2.43
N ARG A 34 -12.60 2.07 -2.63
CA ARG A 34 -11.45 1.51 -3.36
C ARG A 34 -10.72 0.42 -2.55
N PHE A 35 -10.76 0.50 -1.22
CA PHE A 35 -10.00 -0.38 -0.32
C PHE A 35 -10.85 -1.03 0.79
N GLU A 36 -12.18 -0.93 0.73
CA GLU A 36 -13.12 -1.50 1.72
C GLU A 36 -12.79 -2.96 2.08
N SER A 37 -12.61 -3.82 1.07
CA SER A 37 -12.29 -5.22 1.30
C SER A 37 -10.90 -5.43 1.92
N ALA A 38 -9.94 -4.54 1.66
CA ALA A 38 -8.62 -4.64 2.26
C ALA A 38 -8.69 -4.36 3.77
N TYR A 39 -9.48 -3.37 4.20
CA TYR A 39 -9.74 -3.08 5.62
C TYR A 39 -10.37 -4.28 6.34
N ASP A 40 -11.39 -4.90 5.75
CA ASP A 40 -12.03 -6.07 6.35
C ASP A 40 -11.07 -7.26 6.48
N ILE A 41 -10.20 -7.46 5.49
CA ILE A 41 -9.23 -8.55 5.46
C ILE A 41 -8.14 -8.33 6.50
N GLU A 42 -7.56 -7.14 6.60
CA GLU A 42 -6.47 -6.86 7.56
C GLU A 42 -6.95 -6.96 9.01
N PHE A 43 -8.17 -6.48 9.32
CA PHE A 43 -8.70 -6.58 10.68
C PHE A 43 -9.05 -8.01 11.04
N ARG A 44 -9.59 -8.79 10.11
CA ARG A 44 -9.85 -10.22 10.33
C ARG A 44 -8.55 -10.96 10.60
N ASP A 45 -7.54 -10.75 9.76
CA ASP A 45 -6.22 -11.38 9.92
C ASP A 45 -5.60 -11.05 11.28
N PHE A 46 -5.63 -9.78 11.68
CA PHE A 46 -5.15 -9.34 12.98
C PHE A 46 -5.89 -10.02 14.14
N VAL A 47 -7.22 -10.00 14.13
CA VAL A 47 -8.04 -10.62 15.19
C VAL A 47 -7.82 -12.12 15.26
N ASP A 48 -7.73 -12.80 14.10
CA ASP A 48 -7.53 -14.25 14.04
C ASP A 48 -6.18 -14.64 14.67
N HIS A 49 -5.10 -13.91 14.41
CA HIS A 49 -3.79 -14.15 15.03
C HIS A 49 -3.81 -13.93 16.54
N VAL A 50 -4.33 -12.77 16.97
CA VAL A 50 -4.40 -12.42 18.40
C VAL A 50 -5.29 -13.42 19.16
N SER A 51 -6.39 -13.89 18.57
CA SER A 51 -7.28 -14.87 19.20
C SER A 51 -6.63 -16.25 19.43
N ARG A 52 -5.51 -16.52 18.75
CA ARG A 52 -4.74 -17.76 18.81
C ARG A 52 -3.43 -17.60 19.59
N ASP A 53 -3.25 -16.47 20.29
CA ASP A 53 -2.00 -16.08 20.95
C ASP A 53 -0.78 -16.08 20.00
N LEU A 54 -1.01 -15.76 18.73
CA LEU A 54 0.03 -15.60 17.72
C LEU A 54 0.35 -14.12 17.50
N SER A 55 1.61 -13.83 17.16
CA SER A 55 2.01 -12.50 16.71
C SER A 55 1.30 -12.12 15.41
N PRO A 56 0.90 -10.85 15.22
CA PRO A 56 0.38 -10.39 13.93
C PRO A 56 1.42 -10.54 12.81
N GLU A 57 0.99 -10.99 11.63
CA GLU A 57 1.88 -11.19 10.46
C GLU A 57 1.83 -10.05 9.43
N GLY A 58 0.94 -9.07 9.64
CA GLY A 58 0.80 -7.86 8.82
C GLY A 58 1.97 -6.87 8.96
N PRO A 59 1.83 -5.65 8.40
CA PRO A 59 2.85 -4.61 8.52
C PRO A 59 3.23 -4.33 9.98
N SER A 60 4.52 -4.36 10.25
CA SER A 60 5.10 -4.21 11.58
C SER A 60 5.42 -2.75 11.91
N ALA A 61 5.87 -2.51 13.14
CA ALA A 61 6.40 -1.19 13.52
C ALA A 61 7.64 -0.79 12.70
N TRP A 62 8.42 -1.76 12.20
CA TRP A 62 9.57 -1.47 11.34
C TRP A 62 9.15 -0.97 9.96
N ASP A 63 8.09 -1.53 9.38
CA ASP A 63 7.49 -1.02 8.14
C ASP A 63 7.00 0.42 8.32
N GLY A 64 6.40 0.72 9.47
CA GLY A 64 6.02 2.07 9.86
C GLY A 64 7.20 3.04 10.01
N TYR A 65 8.33 2.58 10.56
CA TYR A 65 9.56 3.37 10.64
C TYR A 65 10.13 3.71 9.25
N ILE A 66 10.23 2.72 8.36
CA ILE A 66 10.70 2.94 6.98
C ILE A 66 9.78 3.94 6.26
N ALA A 67 8.46 3.79 6.42
CA ALA A 67 7.49 4.71 5.83
C ALA A 67 7.67 6.15 6.35
N ALA A 68 7.88 6.32 7.66
CA ALA A 68 8.06 7.63 8.27
C ALA A 68 9.34 8.33 7.79
N VAL A 69 10.48 7.63 7.79
CA VAL A 69 11.76 8.19 7.31
C VAL A 69 11.69 8.55 5.83
N THR A 70 11.04 7.71 5.02
CA THR A 70 10.84 7.97 3.59
C THR A 70 9.95 9.20 3.36
N ALA A 71 8.86 9.31 4.11
CA ALA A 71 7.95 10.45 4.03
C ALA A 71 8.64 11.76 4.43
N ASP A 72 9.47 11.74 5.48
CA ASP A 72 10.25 12.91 5.91
C ASP A 72 11.23 13.37 4.82
N ALA A 73 11.97 12.44 4.21
CA ALA A 73 12.85 12.77 3.09
C ALA A 73 12.09 13.32 1.87
N ALA A 74 10.88 12.83 1.60
CA ALA A 74 10.03 13.36 0.53
C ALA A 74 9.60 14.81 0.81
N LEU A 75 9.29 15.14 2.07
CA LEU A 75 9.00 16.51 2.49
C LEU A 75 10.23 17.42 2.36
N VAL A 76 11.41 16.95 2.77
CA VAL A 76 12.67 17.69 2.58
C VAL A 76 12.96 17.93 1.10
N SER A 77 12.72 16.94 0.23
CA SER A 77 12.86 17.10 -1.22
C SER A 77 11.91 18.16 -1.76
N LEU A 78 10.65 18.15 -1.33
CA LEU A 78 9.65 19.14 -1.72
C LEU A 78 10.06 20.57 -1.32
N ASP A 79 10.55 20.74 -0.09
CA ASP A 79 11.00 22.05 0.44
C ASP A 79 12.28 22.55 -0.24
N LYS A 80 13.08 21.66 -0.82
CA LYS A 80 14.34 21.97 -1.54
C LYS A 80 14.19 21.89 -3.06
N ASP A 81 13.05 22.34 -3.59
CA ASP A 81 12.80 22.44 -5.04
C ASP A 81 13.02 21.12 -5.81
N GLY A 82 12.72 19.99 -5.17
CA GLY A 82 12.84 18.65 -5.78
C GLY A 82 14.24 18.05 -5.74
N GLU A 83 15.16 18.59 -4.92
CA GLU A 83 16.47 17.98 -4.72
C GLU A 83 16.36 16.52 -4.23
N LYS A 84 17.19 15.64 -4.81
CA LYS A 84 17.29 14.24 -4.40
C LYS A 84 17.73 14.15 -2.93
N GLN A 85 17.01 13.38 -2.13
CA GLN A 85 17.41 13.01 -0.77
C GLN A 85 17.87 11.56 -0.75
N ASP A 86 18.97 11.29 -0.05
CA ASP A 86 19.42 9.93 0.20
C ASP A 86 18.67 9.37 1.43
N LEU A 87 18.27 8.11 1.33
CA LEU A 87 17.65 7.37 2.43
C LEU A 87 18.69 6.42 3.01
N ASP A 88 18.96 6.56 4.30
CA ASP A 88 19.83 5.66 5.05
C ASP A 88 19.01 4.94 6.12
N PHE A 89 18.91 3.62 5.99
CA PHE A 89 18.16 2.78 6.91
C PHE A 89 19.15 1.91 7.70
N PRO A 90 18.96 1.74 9.02
CA PRO A 90 19.69 0.72 9.76
C PRO A 90 19.35 -0.67 9.20
N GLU A 91 20.20 -1.66 9.49
CA GLU A 91 19.82 -3.05 9.28
C GLU A 91 18.52 -3.36 10.03
N THR A 92 17.59 -4.07 9.38
CA THR A 92 16.36 -4.52 10.01
C THR A 92 16.69 -5.35 11.25
N PRO A 93 16.25 -4.95 12.45
CA PRO A 93 16.51 -5.73 13.66
C PRO A 93 15.93 -7.13 13.53
N SER A 94 16.65 -8.14 14.05
CA SER A 94 16.26 -9.55 13.94
C SER A 94 14.84 -9.82 14.44
N PHE A 95 14.42 -9.07 15.46
CA PHE A 95 13.06 -9.07 16.00
C PHE A 95 11.96 -8.89 14.95
N TYR A 96 12.20 -8.09 13.90
CA TYR A 96 11.22 -7.84 12.82
C TYR A 96 11.41 -8.76 11.61
N THR A 97 12.39 -9.66 11.63
CA THR A 97 12.64 -10.64 10.57
C THR A 97 12.18 -12.05 10.92
N GLU A 98 11.98 -12.33 12.20
CA GLU A 98 11.43 -13.60 12.69
C GLU A 98 9.89 -13.54 12.58
N LYS A 99 9.32 -14.34 11.68
CA LYS A 99 7.88 -14.64 11.64
C LYS A 99 7.63 -15.99 12.28
#